data_AF-A0A4Y7TER7-F1
#
_entry.id   AF-A0A4Y7TER7-F1
#
_cell.length_a   1.000
_cell.length_b   1.000
_cell.length_c   1.000
_cell.angle_alpha   90.00
_cell.angle_beta   90.00
_cell.angle_gamma   90.00
#
_symmetry.space_group_name_H-M   'P 1'
#
loop_
_entity.id
_entity.type
_entity.pdbx_description
1 polymer ?
#
loop_
_entity_poly.entity_id
_entity_poly.type
_entity_poly.pdbx_seq_one_letter_code
_entity_poly.pdbx_strand_id
1 'polypeptide(L)'
;MGAESEGRSLYQRLEDLSTNFITSASSVDELSERFEYVLQSYILPAFAYAEASFERKPILTVFTLVFLTLSLVPFLTFATVCCAALSTYLVVGLLSVLIISAGTILTLSTILLSVLFGTGIAATFITTTIVSAYLVLRLTVHVRQDGFAGAAAWFYDIRNYVLGSLPPFSNVFQSSSGDGNPPPPTDVTLTWKAPAEVKEDEASNLDELRSEAPLAGEGAA
;
A
#
# COMPACT_ATOMS: atom_id res chain seq x y z
N MET A 1 4.20 7.59 -29.28
CA MET A 1 5.23 8.29 -28.47
C MET A 1 5.36 7.80 -27.02
N GLY A 2 4.52 6.89 -26.50
CA GLY A 2 4.65 6.41 -25.10
C GLY A 2 5.70 5.31 -24.84
N ALA A 3 6.11 4.56 -25.87
CA ALA A 3 7.01 3.42 -25.70
C ALA A 3 8.47 3.80 -25.36
N GLU A 4 8.93 5.00 -25.74
CA GLU A 4 10.29 5.46 -25.40
C GLU A 4 10.42 5.95 -23.96
N SER A 5 9.32 6.37 -23.33
CA SER A 5 9.32 6.83 -21.94
C SER A 5 9.47 5.67 -20.95
N GLU A 6 8.89 4.51 -21.26
CA GLU A 6 8.91 3.35 -20.38
C GLU A 6 10.31 2.73 -20.30
N GLY A 7 11.00 2.65 -21.45
CA GLY A 7 12.38 2.18 -21.53
C GLY A 7 13.32 2.97 -20.63
N ARG A 8 13.24 4.31 -20.63
CA ARG A 8 14.12 5.16 -19.80
C ARG A 8 13.95 4.91 -18.30
N SER A 9 12.73 4.64 -17.83
CA SER A 9 12.48 4.37 -16.41
C SER A 9 13.05 3.03 -15.92
N LEU A 10 13.11 2.02 -16.79
CA LEU A 10 13.74 0.74 -16.46
C LEU A 10 15.26 0.87 -16.36
N TYR A 11 15.88 1.62 -17.27
CA TYR A 11 17.32 1.89 -17.17
C TYR A 11 17.66 2.66 -15.90
N GLN A 12 16.85 3.65 -15.52
CA GLN A 12 17.06 4.42 -14.29
C GLN A 12 16.93 3.54 -13.04
N ARG A 13 15.94 2.64 -13.00
CA ARG A 13 15.79 1.66 -11.90
C ARG A 13 16.96 0.68 -11.83
N LEU A 14 17.48 0.24 -12.97
CA LEU A 14 18.65 -0.66 -13.01
C LEU A 14 19.90 0.05 -12.49
N GLU A 15 20.10 1.33 -12.82
CA GLU A 15 21.20 2.16 -12.32
C GLU A 15 21.07 2.43 -10.81
N ASP A 16 19.86 2.68 -10.31
CA ASP A 16 19.61 2.85 -8.88
C ASP A 16 19.89 1.55 -8.11
N LEU A 17 19.51 0.39 -8.68
CA LEU A 17 19.81 -0.92 -8.10
C LEU A 17 21.31 -1.21 -8.09
N SER A 18 22.02 -0.99 -9.19
CA SER A 18 23.47 -1.19 -9.26
C SER A 18 24.19 -0.28 -8.27
N THR A 19 23.78 0.99 -8.14
CA THR A 19 24.34 1.95 -7.19
C THR A 19 24.13 1.50 -5.74
N ASN A 20 22.94 0.96 -5.39
CA ASN A 20 22.67 0.41 -4.06
C ASN A 20 23.52 -0.84 -3.77
N PHE A 21 23.73 -1.70 -4.77
CA PHE A 21 24.62 -2.85 -4.62
C PHE A 21 26.08 -2.43 -4.42
N ILE A 22 26.57 -1.46 -5.19
CA ILE A 22 27.93 -0.93 -5.05
C ILE A 22 28.11 -0.31 -3.65
N THR A 23 27.13 0.46 -3.18
CA THR A 23 27.14 1.09 -1.85
C THR A 23 27.10 0.05 -0.73
N SER A 24 26.29 -1.00 -0.91
CA SER A 24 26.21 -2.11 0.06
C SER A 24 27.52 -2.90 0.09
N ALA A 25 28.12 -3.16 -1.08
CA ALA A 25 29.39 -3.86 -1.20
C ALA A 25 30.54 -3.07 -0.56
N SER A 26 30.61 -1.75 -0.80
CA SER A 26 31.64 -0.90 -0.17
C SER A 26 31.50 -0.81 1.35
N SER A 27 30.26 -0.88 1.88
CA SER A 27 30.01 -0.90 3.33
C SER A 27 30.51 -2.19 3.98
N VAL A 28 30.37 -3.33 3.29
CA VAL A 28 30.90 -4.61 3.76
C VAL A 28 32.43 -4.61 3.71
N ASP A 29 33.02 -4.00 2.68
CA ASP A 29 34.48 -3.89 2.53
C ASP A 29 35.08 -3.02 3.64
N GLU A 30 34.49 -1.86 3.94
CA GLU A 30 34.90 -1.00 5.05
C GLU A 30 34.78 -1.73 6.41
N LEU A 31 33.73 -2.53 6.59
CA LEU A 31 33.58 -3.37 7.78
C LEU A 31 34.67 -4.44 7.86
N SER A 32 35.03 -5.05 6.73
CA SER A 32 36.12 -6.03 6.65
C SER A 32 37.46 -5.40 7.02
N GLU A 33 37.79 -4.23 6.47
CA GLU A 33 39.03 -3.50 6.80
C GLU A 33 39.09 -3.11 8.28
N ARG A 34 37.97 -2.61 8.85
CA ARG A 34 37.90 -2.31 10.29
C ARG A 34 38.06 -3.56 11.14
N PHE A 35 37.44 -4.67 10.72
CA PHE A 35 37.55 -5.92 11.44
C PHE A 35 38.97 -6.45 11.40
N GLU A 36 39.62 -6.40 10.24
CA GLU A 36 41.03 -6.79 10.06
C GLU A 36 41.94 -5.91 10.91
N TYR A 37 41.72 -4.59 10.95
CA TYR A 37 42.45 -3.68 11.83
C TYR A 37 42.30 -4.04 13.31
N VAL A 38 41.09 -4.34 13.77
CA VAL A 38 40.82 -4.78 15.15
C VAL A 38 41.47 -6.14 15.42
N LEU A 39 41.38 -7.07 14.48
CA LEU A 39 41.96 -8.40 14.60
C LEU A 39 43.48 -8.32 14.72
N GLN A 40 44.10 -7.53 13.85
CA GLN A 40 45.52 -7.25 13.84
C GLN A 40 45.99 -6.57 15.13
N SER A 41 45.21 -5.61 15.64
CA SER A 41 45.60 -4.79 16.79
C SER A 41 45.39 -5.48 18.14
N TYR A 42 44.43 -6.40 18.25
CA TYR A 42 44.08 -7.01 19.54
C TYR A 42 44.36 -8.51 19.60
N ILE A 43 44.07 -9.26 18.53
CA ILE A 43 44.19 -10.72 18.55
C ILE A 43 45.65 -11.15 18.41
N LEU A 44 46.36 -10.54 17.45
CA LEU A 44 47.77 -10.82 17.18
C LEU A 44 48.70 -10.62 18.40
N PRO A 45 48.65 -9.49 19.14
CA PRO A 45 49.47 -9.35 20.34
C PRO A 45 49.04 -10.32 21.45
N ALA A 46 47.74 -10.61 21.59
CA ALA A 46 47.27 -11.58 22.59
C ALA A 46 47.84 -12.99 22.35
N PHE A 47 47.93 -13.41 21.07
CA PHE A 47 48.59 -14.68 20.72
C PHE A 47 50.08 -14.65 21.02
N ALA A 48 50.79 -13.57 20.69
CA ALA A 48 52.21 -13.43 21.02
C ALA A 48 52.45 -13.47 22.55
N TYR A 49 51.57 -12.85 23.34
CA TYR A 49 51.60 -12.95 24.81
C TYR A 49 51.30 -14.34 25.33
N ALA A 50 50.37 -15.07 24.69
CA ALA A 50 50.07 -16.45 25.05
C ALA A 50 51.29 -17.34 24.83
N GLU A 51 51.95 -17.24 23.67
CA GLU A 51 53.16 -17.98 23.33
C GLU A 51 54.30 -17.71 24.33
N ALA A 52 54.60 -16.44 24.61
CA ALA A 52 55.59 -16.05 25.60
C ALA A 52 55.25 -16.53 27.03
N SER A 53 53.95 -16.67 27.35
CA SER A 53 53.51 -17.17 28.66
C SER A 53 53.70 -18.68 28.81
N PHE A 54 53.58 -19.45 27.72
CA PHE A 54 53.83 -20.90 27.73
C PHE A 54 55.28 -21.23 28.08
N GLU A 55 56.24 -20.44 27.60
CA GLU A 55 57.65 -20.65 27.91
C GLU A 55 57.98 -20.41 29.39
N ARG A 56 57.35 -19.41 30.01
CA ARG A 56 57.63 -19.06 31.41
C ARG A 56 56.94 -19.99 32.41
N LYS A 57 55.66 -20.32 32.20
CA LYS A 57 54.83 -21.02 33.19
C LYS A 57 53.78 -21.93 32.52
N PRO A 58 54.18 -23.07 31.92
CA PRO A 58 53.31 -23.88 31.07
C PRO A 58 52.10 -24.48 31.81
N ILE A 59 52.23 -24.78 33.10
CA ILE A 59 51.14 -25.38 33.88
C ILE A 59 49.99 -24.40 34.10
N LEU A 60 50.29 -23.14 34.45
CA LEU A 60 49.26 -22.13 34.70
C LEU A 60 48.57 -21.71 33.41
N THR A 61 49.30 -21.59 32.29
CA THR A 61 48.72 -21.20 31.00
C THR A 61 47.73 -22.23 30.48
N VAL A 62 48.08 -23.52 30.53
CA VAL A 62 47.16 -24.61 30.14
C VAL A 62 45.91 -24.59 31.03
N PHE A 63 46.07 -24.43 32.34
CA PHE A 63 44.93 -24.35 33.26
C PHE A 63 44.00 -23.18 32.91
N THR A 64 44.54 -21.99 32.67
CA THR A 64 43.73 -20.82 32.27
C THR A 64 43.06 -21.02 30.91
N LEU A 65 43.72 -21.66 29.96
CA LEU A 65 43.18 -21.91 28.63
C LEU A 65 42.01 -22.91 28.69
N VAL A 66 42.17 -24.01 29.43
CA VAL A 66 41.09 -24.98 29.66
C VAL A 66 39.92 -24.33 30.41
N PHE A 67 40.19 -23.54 31.45
CA PHE A 67 39.17 -22.80 32.18
C PHE A 67 38.43 -21.79 31.29
N LEU A 68 39.16 -21.05 30.45
CA LEU A 68 38.59 -20.11 29.49
C LEU A 68 37.72 -20.83 28.45
N THR A 69 38.18 -21.97 27.94
CA THR A 69 37.42 -22.77 26.96
C THR A 69 36.14 -23.33 27.57
N LEU A 70 36.23 -23.87 28.80
CA LEU A 70 35.08 -24.39 29.54
C LEU A 70 34.08 -23.30 29.94
N SER A 71 34.53 -22.07 30.18
CA SER A 71 33.66 -20.93 30.50
C SER A 71 33.11 -20.22 29.26
N LEU A 72 33.77 -20.32 28.11
CA LEU A 72 33.28 -19.80 26.83
C LEU A 72 32.03 -20.55 26.36
N VAL A 73 31.96 -21.86 26.56
CA VAL A 73 30.80 -22.68 26.19
C VAL A 73 29.49 -22.16 26.82
N PRO A 74 29.35 -22.04 28.16
CA PRO A 74 28.13 -21.53 28.77
C PRO A 74 27.83 -20.09 28.34
N PHE A 75 28.85 -19.25 28.17
CA PHE A 75 28.68 -17.89 27.66
C PHE A 75 28.09 -17.86 26.25
N LEU A 76 28.61 -18.66 25.32
CA LEU A 76 28.08 -18.76 23.95
C LEU A 76 26.68 -19.35 23.92
N THR A 77 26.40 -20.38 24.72
CA THR A 77 25.04 -20.93 24.81
C THR A 77 24.05 -19.90 25.35
N PHE A 78 24.44 -19.10 26.34
CA PHE A 78 23.62 -18.01 26.85
C PHE A 78 23.38 -16.94 25.78
N ALA A 79 24.43 -16.49 25.10
CA ALA A 79 24.33 -15.49 24.04
C ALA A 79 23.41 -15.95 22.89
N THR A 80 23.56 -17.20 22.44
CA THR A 80 22.72 -17.76 21.37
C THR A 80 21.27 -17.89 21.80
N VAL A 81 21.00 -18.36 23.02
CA VAL A 81 19.62 -18.42 23.57
C VAL A 81 19.02 -17.03 23.71
N CYS A 82 19.77 -16.03 24.16
CA CYS A 82 19.31 -14.64 24.23
C CYS A 82 18.97 -14.07 22.84
N CYS A 83 19.86 -14.25 21.86
CA CYS A 83 19.60 -13.82 20.48
C CYS A 83 18.39 -14.53 19.88
N ALA A 84 18.25 -15.84 20.10
CA ALA A 84 17.10 -16.62 19.62
C ALA A 84 15.80 -16.17 20.29
N ALA A 85 15.81 -15.89 21.60
CA ALA A 85 14.67 -15.36 22.32
C ALA A 85 14.25 -13.98 21.77
N LEU A 86 15.21 -13.05 21.61
CA LEU A 86 14.94 -11.73 21.03
C LEU A 86 14.37 -11.84 19.61
N SER A 87 14.97 -12.67 18.77
CA SER A 87 14.48 -12.93 17.41
C SER A 87 13.05 -13.47 17.42
N THR A 88 12.75 -14.42 18.31
CA THR A 88 11.40 -14.99 18.46
C THR A 88 10.40 -13.93 18.88
N TYR A 89 10.73 -13.09 19.87
CA TYR A 89 9.86 -12.00 20.31
C TYR A 89 9.58 -10.99 19.18
N LEU A 90 10.59 -10.65 18.38
CA LEU A 90 10.41 -9.75 17.23
C LEU A 90 9.49 -10.36 16.18
N VAL A 91 9.71 -11.63 15.80
CA VAL A 91 8.88 -12.32 14.79
C VAL A 91 7.44 -12.44 15.28
N VAL A 92 7.23 -12.88 16.53
CA VAL A 92 5.89 -12.99 17.12
C VAL A 92 5.21 -11.62 17.20
N GLY A 93 5.93 -10.58 17.62
CA GLY A 93 5.44 -9.21 17.66
C GLY A 93 4.98 -8.74 16.28
N LEU A 94 5.82 -8.87 15.26
CA LEU A 94 5.50 -8.50 13.87
C LEU A 94 4.29 -9.27 13.34
N LEU A 95 4.22 -10.59 13.55
CA LEU A 95 3.09 -11.40 13.14
C LEU A 95 1.79 -10.96 13.83
N SER A 96 1.85 -10.65 15.12
CA SER A 96 0.66 -10.21 15.87
C SER A 96 0.12 -8.87 15.34
N VAL A 97 1.00 -7.91 15.08
CA VAL A 97 0.64 -6.60 14.50
C VAL A 97 0.04 -6.77 13.11
N LEU A 98 0.62 -7.65 12.29
CA LEU A 98 0.11 -7.95 10.95
C LEU A 98 -1.29 -8.54 10.98
N ILE A 99 -1.54 -9.53 11.86
CA ILE A 99 -2.86 -10.15 12.03
C ILE A 99 -3.90 -9.13 12.50
N ILE A 100 -3.55 -8.31 13.50
CA ILE A 100 -4.46 -7.28 14.04
C ILE A 100 -4.77 -6.23 12.96
N SER A 101 -3.77 -5.75 12.23
CA SER A 101 -3.93 -4.78 11.16
C SER A 101 -4.83 -5.33 10.03
N ALA A 102 -4.53 -6.54 9.54
CA ALA A 102 -5.34 -7.18 8.50
C ALA A 102 -6.78 -7.42 8.96
N GLY A 103 -6.98 -7.90 10.19
CA GLY A 103 -8.31 -8.08 10.79
C GLY A 103 -9.09 -6.77 10.89
N THR A 104 -8.43 -5.69 11.27
CA THR A 104 -9.04 -4.35 11.35
C THR A 104 -9.50 -3.86 9.97
N ILE A 105 -8.65 -4.01 8.94
CA ILE A 105 -8.98 -3.61 7.56
C ILE A 105 -10.18 -4.41 7.04
N LEU A 106 -10.19 -5.73 7.24
CA LEU A 106 -11.32 -6.59 6.83
C LEU A 106 -12.61 -6.23 7.57
N THR A 107 -12.53 -5.95 8.87
CA THR A 107 -13.69 -5.53 9.66
C THR A 107 -14.25 -4.19 9.19
N LEU A 108 -13.39 -3.20 8.94
CA LEU A 108 -13.82 -1.91 8.40
C LEU A 108 -14.39 -2.05 6.99
N SER A 109 -13.78 -2.88 6.13
CA SER A 109 -14.27 -3.15 4.78
C SER A 109 -15.66 -3.79 4.79
N THR A 110 -15.89 -4.77 5.66
CA THR A 110 -17.22 -5.42 5.80
C THR A 110 -18.28 -4.47 6.34
N ILE A 111 -17.94 -3.62 7.31
CA ILE A 111 -18.84 -2.56 7.80
C ILE A 111 -19.20 -1.59 6.67
N LEU A 112 -18.20 -1.14 5.91
CA LEU A 112 -18.40 -0.23 4.78
C LEU A 112 -19.29 -0.85 3.70
N LEU A 113 -19.04 -2.11 3.34
CA LEU A 113 -19.85 -2.83 2.36
C LEU A 113 -21.30 -2.99 2.84
N SER A 114 -21.49 -3.29 4.14
CA SER A 114 -22.82 -3.40 4.75
C SER A 114 -23.57 -2.06 4.71
N VAL A 115 -22.91 -0.95 5.06
CA VAL A 115 -23.50 0.40 4.99
C VAL A 115 -23.81 0.79 3.54
N LEU A 116 -22.92 0.49 2.60
CA LEU A 116 -23.14 0.78 1.18
C LEU A 116 -24.31 -0.02 0.61
N PHE A 117 -24.43 -1.29 1.01
CA PHE A 117 -25.56 -2.13 0.64
C PHE A 117 -26.87 -1.61 1.24
N GLY A 118 -26.87 -1.24 2.51
CA GLY A 118 -28.03 -0.67 3.20
C GLY A 118 -28.49 0.65 2.58
N THR A 119 -27.56 1.56 2.28
CA THR A 119 -27.87 2.83 1.60
C THR A 119 -28.32 2.61 0.16
N GLY A 120 -27.78 1.62 -0.54
CA GLY A 120 -28.25 1.18 -1.85
C GLY A 120 -29.71 0.74 -1.82
N ILE A 121 -30.09 -0.14 -0.89
CA ILE A 121 -31.49 -0.57 -0.72
C ILE A 121 -32.38 0.64 -0.39
N ALA A 122 -31.98 1.48 0.56
CA ALA A 122 -32.75 2.67 0.93
C ALA A 122 -32.95 3.61 -0.26
N ALA A 123 -31.91 3.86 -1.06
CA ALA A 123 -31.98 4.67 -2.26
C ALA A 123 -32.97 4.07 -3.28
N THR A 124 -32.88 2.76 -3.57
CA THR A 124 -33.82 2.10 -4.50
C THR A 124 -35.28 2.18 -4.01
N PHE A 125 -35.51 2.05 -2.71
CA PHE A 125 -36.84 2.17 -2.11
C PHE A 125 -37.40 3.59 -2.24
N ILE A 126 -36.58 4.61 -1.95
CA ILE A 126 -36.94 6.02 -2.11
C ILE A 126 -37.24 6.34 -3.58
N THR A 127 -36.36 5.94 -4.51
CA THR A 127 -36.57 6.15 -5.95
C THR A 127 -37.85 5.46 -6.42
N THR A 128 -38.07 4.20 -6.02
CA THR A 128 -39.29 3.45 -6.38
C THR A 128 -40.54 4.14 -5.83
N THR A 129 -40.48 4.65 -4.60
CA THR A 129 -41.59 5.38 -3.97
C THR A 129 -41.90 6.69 -4.69
N ILE A 130 -40.87 7.49 -5.02
CA ILE A 130 -41.02 8.75 -5.76
C ILE A 130 -41.60 8.49 -7.16
N VAL A 131 -41.05 7.50 -7.88
CA VAL A 131 -41.53 7.11 -9.21
C VAL A 131 -42.99 6.63 -9.14
N SER A 132 -43.32 5.75 -8.19
CA SER A 132 -44.68 5.25 -7.97
C SER A 132 -45.66 6.40 -7.67
N ALA A 133 -45.30 7.30 -6.75
CA ALA A 133 -46.12 8.47 -6.41
C ALA A 133 -46.34 9.38 -7.63
N TYR A 134 -45.29 9.65 -8.40
CA TYR A 134 -45.40 10.43 -9.64
C TYR A 134 -46.34 9.76 -10.66
N LEU A 135 -46.21 8.45 -10.85
CA LEU A 135 -47.08 7.68 -11.76
C LEU A 135 -48.55 7.73 -11.33
N VAL A 136 -48.83 7.58 -10.03
CA VAL A 136 -50.19 7.67 -9.47
C VAL A 136 -50.77 9.08 -9.64
N LEU A 137 -49.99 10.12 -9.37
CA LEU A 137 -50.41 11.51 -9.56
C LEU A 137 -50.73 11.78 -11.03
N ARG A 138 -49.86 11.36 -11.95
CA ARG A 138 -50.06 11.53 -13.39
C ARG A 138 -51.28 10.76 -13.91
N LEU A 139 -51.48 9.53 -13.44
CA LEU A 139 -52.68 8.75 -13.75
C LEU A 139 -53.95 9.45 -13.26
N THR A 140 -53.93 9.98 -12.03
CA THR A 140 -55.06 10.71 -11.46
C THR A 140 -55.43 11.93 -12.30
N VAL A 141 -54.44 12.67 -12.82
CA VAL A 141 -54.66 13.81 -13.72
C VAL A 141 -55.35 13.37 -15.01
N HIS A 142 -54.87 12.31 -15.68
CA HIS A 142 -55.50 11.82 -16.92
C HIS A 142 -56.89 11.22 -16.72
N VAL A 143 -57.11 10.48 -15.63
CA VAL A 143 -58.44 9.95 -15.30
C VAL A 143 -59.44 11.07 -15.04
N ARG A 144 -59.00 12.19 -14.45
CA ARG A 144 -59.87 13.36 -14.22
C ARG A 144 -60.21 14.11 -15.51
N GLN A 145 -59.31 14.13 -16.49
CA GLN A 145 -59.51 14.85 -17.76
C GLN A 145 -60.36 14.05 -18.75
N ASP A 146 -60.04 12.77 -18.97
CA ASP A 146 -60.61 11.96 -20.07
C ASP A 146 -61.34 10.68 -19.58
N GLY A 147 -61.52 10.53 -18.27
CA GLY A 147 -62.15 9.35 -17.68
C GLY A 147 -61.36 8.06 -17.93
N PHE A 148 -62.07 6.98 -18.27
CA PHE A 148 -61.45 5.66 -18.49
C PHE A 148 -60.59 5.59 -19.77
N ALA A 149 -60.90 6.42 -20.76
CA ALA A 149 -60.12 6.49 -22.00
C ALA A 149 -58.71 7.06 -21.75
N GLY A 150 -58.58 8.03 -20.85
CA GLY A 150 -57.29 8.61 -20.45
C GLY A 150 -56.35 7.62 -19.77
N ALA A 151 -56.88 6.69 -18.96
CA ALA A 151 -56.08 5.64 -18.32
C ALA A 151 -55.47 4.68 -19.35
N ALA A 152 -56.23 4.31 -20.38
CA ALA A 152 -55.73 3.45 -21.46
C ALA A 152 -54.63 4.16 -22.27
N ALA A 153 -54.82 5.43 -22.63
CA ALA A 153 -53.82 6.23 -23.34
C ALA A 153 -52.51 6.36 -22.55
N TRP A 154 -52.59 6.68 -21.24
CA TRP A 154 -51.43 6.74 -20.35
C TRP A 154 -50.66 5.41 -20.27
N PHE A 155 -51.36 4.28 -20.24
CA PHE A 155 -50.71 2.97 -20.21
C PHE A 155 -49.91 2.70 -21.49
N TYR A 156 -50.44 3.09 -22.67
CA TYR A 156 -49.71 3.00 -23.92
C TYR A 156 -48.47 3.91 -23.92
N ASP A 157 -48.57 5.13 -23.39
CA ASP A 157 -47.43 6.05 -23.28
C ASP A 157 -46.31 5.50 -22.40
N ILE A 158 -46.65 4.95 -21.22
CA ILE A 158 -45.64 4.33 -20.34
C ILE A 158 -45.02 3.11 -21.00
N ARG A 159 -45.86 2.26 -21.60
CA ARG A 159 -45.36 1.07 -22.29
C ARG A 159 -44.39 1.44 -23.40
N ASN A 160 -44.72 2.45 -24.19
CA ASN A 160 -43.85 2.95 -25.26
C ASN A 160 -42.60 3.64 -24.73
N TYR A 161 -42.68 4.36 -23.61
CA TYR A 161 -41.52 4.99 -22.97
C TYR A 161 -40.56 3.96 -22.38
N VAL A 162 -41.08 2.93 -21.70
CA VAL A 162 -40.26 1.87 -21.07
C VAL A 162 -39.67 0.94 -22.12
N LEU A 163 -40.48 0.48 -23.09
CA LEU A 163 -39.99 -0.41 -24.15
C LEU A 163 -39.16 0.31 -25.20
N GLY A 164 -39.45 1.58 -25.47
CA GLY A 164 -38.73 2.39 -26.46
C GLY A 164 -37.40 2.96 -25.95
N SER A 165 -37.20 3.04 -24.63
CA SER A 165 -35.93 3.50 -24.03
C SER A 165 -34.88 2.41 -23.87
N LEU A 166 -35.25 1.13 -24.03
CA LEU A 166 -34.29 0.04 -24.04
C LEU A 166 -33.57 0.06 -25.40
N PRO A 167 -32.24 0.30 -25.45
CA PRO A 167 -31.50 0.16 -26.69
C PRO A 167 -31.65 -1.28 -27.18
N PRO A 168 -31.86 -1.51 -28.49
CA PRO A 168 -32.03 -2.85 -29.03
C PRO A 168 -30.80 -3.70 -28.66
N PHE A 169 -31.03 -4.72 -27.83
CA PHE A 169 -30.00 -5.62 -27.27
C PHE A 169 -29.18 -6.34 -28.36
N SER A 170 -29.64 -6.31 -29.62
CA SER A 170 -28.97 -6.89 -30.78
C SER A 170 -27.63 -6.22 -31.15
N ASN A 171 -27.40 -4.96 -30.76
CA ASN A 171 -26.19 -4.25 -31.18
C ASN A 171 -24.97 -4.49 -30.29
N VAL A 172 -25.14 -5.08 -29.10
CA VAL A 172 -24.03 -5.31 -28.15
C VAL A 172 -23.23 -6.57 -28.49
N PHE A 173 -23.85 -7.56 -29.13
CA PHE A 173 -23.16 -8.80 -29.51
C PHE A 173 -22.53 -8.78 -30.91
N GLN A 174 -22.76 -7.74 -31.71
CA GLN A 174 -22.29 -7.70 -33.11
C GLN A 174 -20.89 -7.09 -33.30
N SER A 175 -20.28 -6.49 -32.27
CA SER A 175 -18.94 -5.86 -32.36
C SER A 175 -17.76 -6.81 -32.13
N SER A 176 -17.96 -8.13 -32.12
CA SER A 176 -16.88 -9.12 -31.89
C SER A 176 -16.82 -10.24 -32.95
N SER A 177 -17.45 -10.08 -34.11
CA SER A 177 -17.09 -10.88 -35.28
C SER A 177 -15.98 -10.16 -36.02
N GLY A 178 -14.76 -10.65 -35.81
CA GLY A 178 -13.55 -10.16 -36.45
C GLY A 178 -13.66 -10.30 -37.96
N ASP A 179 -13.84 -9.16 -38.62
CA ASP A 179 -13.36 -8.99 -39.98
C ASP A 179 -11.86 -8.69 -39.84
N GLY A 180 -11.03 -9.66 -40.25
CA GLY A 180 -9.58 -9.66 -40.07
C GLY A 180 -8.82 -8.63 -40.91
N ASN A 181 -9.43 -7.48 -41.21
CA ASN A 181 -8.73 -6.37 -41.82
C ASN A 181 -8.12 -5.48 -40.73
N PRO A 182 -6.79 -5.34 -40.69
CA PRO A 182 -6.16 -4.39 -39.80
C PRO A 182 -6.73 -3.00 -40.11
N PRO A 183 -7.20 -2.24 -39.10
CA PRO A 183 -7.62 -0.88 -39.34
C PRO A 183 -6.44 -0.11 -39.95
N PRO A 184 -6.67 0.73 -40.98
CA PRO A 184 -5.64 1.63 -41.47
C PRO A 184 -5.13 2.47 -40.29
N PRO A 185 -3.85 2.87 -40.28
CA PRO A 185 -3.26 3.60 -39.17
C PRO A 185 -4.04 4.90 -38.95
N THR A 186 -4.96 4.87 -37.99
CA THR A 186 -5.67 6.05 -37.54
C THR A 186 -4.64 6.85 -36.78
N ASP A 187 -4.21 7.95 -37.41
CA ASP A 187 -3.33 8.94 -36.84
C ASP A 187 -4.03 9.49 -35.59
N VAL A 188 -3.66 8.95 -34.42
CA VAL A 188 -4.17 9.41 -33.14
C VAL A 188 -3.50 10.73 -32.87
N THR A 189 -4.05 11.80 -33.45
CA THR A 189 -3.74 13.17 -33.07
C THR A 189 -4.22 13.35 -31.64
N LEU A 190 -3.37 12.98 -30.69
CA LEU A 190 -3.53 13.28 -29.28
C LEU A 190 -3.55 14.81 -29.17
N THR A 191 -4.74 15.40 -29.21
CA THR A 191 -4.91 16.80 -28.86
C THR A 191 -4.67 16.89 -27.37
N TRP A 192 -3.40 17.04 -26.99
CA TRP A 192 -3.00 17.35 -25.63
C TRP A 192 -3.59 18.72 -25.30
N LYS A 193 -4.78 18.73 -24.71
CA LYS A 193 -5.37 19.92 -24.15
C LYS A 193 -4.59 20.17 -22.87
N ALA A 194 -3.66 21.13 -22.95
CA ALA A 194 -2.83 21.54 -21.83
C ALA A 194 -3.74 21.77 -20.60
N PRO A 195 -3.45 21.14 -19.45
CA PRO A 195 -4.19 21.38 -18.23
C PRO A 195 -4.09 22.87 -17.93
N ALA A 196 -5.25 23.48 -17.72
CA ALA A 196 -5.34 24.87 -17.31
C ALA A 196 -4.43 25.07 -16.10
N GLU A 197 -3.54 26.04 -16.23
CA GLU A 197 -2.65 26.59 -15.22
C GLU A 197 -3.41 26.72 -13.89
N VAL A 198 -3.15 25.78 -12.98
CA VAL A 198 -3.67 25.82 -11.61
C VAL A 198 -2.91 26.95 -10.92
N LYS A 199 -3.59 28.08 -10.70
CA LYS A 199 -3.06 29.21 -9.95
C LYS A 199 -2.56 28.76 -8.58
N GLU A 200 -1.29 29.04 -8.32
CA GLU A 200 -0.54 28.77 -7.08
C GLU A 200 -0.96 29.69 -5.90
N ASP A 201 -2.25 30.00 -5.75
CA ASP A 201 -2.73 30.92 -4.71
C ASP A 201 -2.97 30.22 -3.35
N GLU A 202 -2.69 28.92 -3.20
CA GLU A 202 -2.98 28.14 -1.99
C GLU A 202 -1.72 27.72 -1.19
N ALA A 203 -0.56 28.34 -1.42
CA ALA A 203 0.63 28.12 -0.60
C ALA A 203 0.76 29.11 0.58
N SER A 204 -0.01 30.21 0.60
CA SER A 204 0.13 31.27 1.63
C SER A 204 -0.64 31.00 2.93
N ASN A 205 -1.46 29.95 3.01
CA ASN A 205 -2.37 29.75 4.17
C ASN A 205 -1.85 28.71 5.19
N LEU A 206 -0.71 28.08 4.95
CA LEU A 206 -0.15 27.07 5.86
C LEU A 206 0.79 27.64 6.94
N ASP A 207 1.29 28.86 6.77
CA ASP A 207 2.14 29.51 7.80
C ASP A 207 1.32 30.12 8.94
N GLU A 208 0.04 30.43 8.73
CA GLU A 208 -0.80 31.05 9.77
C GLU A 208 -1.28 30.04 10.83
N LEU A 209 -1.42 28.76 10.48
CA LEU A 209 -1.85 27.71 11.42
C LEU A 209 -0.74 27.18 12.34
N ARG A 210 0.53 27.60 12.14
CA ARG A 210 1.64 27.21 13.04
C ARG A 210 1.83 28.18 14.22
N SER A 211 1.12 29.31 14.23
CA SER A 211 1.22 30.36 15.25
C SER A 211 0.43 30.07 16.54
N GLU A 212 -0.58 29.19 16.51
CA GLU A 212 -1.46 28.93 17.67
C GLU A 212 -1.16 27.62 18.42
N ALA A 213 0.11 27.36 18.74
CA ALA A 213 0.44 26.35 19.75
C ALA A 213 0.59 27.02 21.13
N PRO A 214 -0.39 26.91 22.04
CA PRO A 214 -0.26 27.47 23.38
C PRO A 214 0.83 26.72 24.16
N LEU A 215 1.85 27.47 24.56
CA LEU A 215 2.81 27.10 25.61
C LEU A 215 2.04 26.85 26.91
N ALA A 216 1.65 25.61 27.14
CA ALA A 216 1.25 25.14 28.45
C ALA A 216 2.52 24.99 29.29
N GLY A 217 2.90 26.09 29.94
CA GLY A 217 3.71 26.10 31.14
C GLY A 217 3.11 25.15 32.19
N GLU A 218 3.95 24.47 32.95
CA GLU A 218 4.62 25.04 34.12
C GLU A 218 3.70 24.97 35.35
N GLY A 219 4.11 24.10 36.28
CA GLY A 219 3.51 23.93 37.59
C GLY A 219 3.13 22.47 37.83
N ALA A 220 3.41 21.86 38.97
CA ALA A 220 4.11 22.27 40.17
C ALA A 220 4.25 21.02 41.05
N ALA A 221 5.28 21.03 41.90
CA ALA A 221 5.42 20.29 43.15
C ALA A 221 5.53 18.76 43.11
#